data_AF-A0A5N4AH04-F1
#
_entry.id   AF-A0A5N4AH04-F1
#
_cell.length_a   1.000
_cell.length_b   1.000
_cell.length_c   1.000
_cell.angle_alpha   90.00
_cell.angle_beta   90.00
_cell.angle_gamma   90.00
#
_symmetry.space_group_name_H-M   'P 1'
#
loop_
_entity.id
_entity.type
_entity.pdbx_description
1 polymer ?
#
loop_
_entity_poly.entity_id
_entity_poly.type
_entity_poly.pdbx_seq_one_letter_code
_entity_poly.pdbx_strand_id
1 'polypeptide(L)'
;MTWIPHIKKTIEDTRKALNIIKVISNQNWGTNTNTIIKILNALIRSKIEYCLCIYGGTNSSILKSLYAIYHHGLRLATGAHRTTPVDSLYAITSELPLKARLSKQLLCYTVQVMGRPNHPNQKVTLQPEFQNLFARSKRILVVRGQKLLRSLEIQVKLPNTPQIKQPWATPLIKPNVELTNHPKNSTNPAIYKNLFLEILNRHNDRQIIYTDGSKIKNLVGCAFIHEDNSYQYKLPDAPSVYSAELYSIKEALGYISRNVYDKFLIVTDSLSALQGLNNMYPQHEYI
;
A
#
# COMPACT_ATOMS: atom_id res chain seq x y z
N MET A 1 -1.74 -19.16 -17.85
CA MET A 1 -2.56 -19.41 -16.65
C MET A 1 -4.04 -19.32 -16.99
N THR A 2 -4.85 -20.30 -16.61
CA THR A 2 -6.31 -20.31 -16.82
C THR A 2 -7.02 -20.04 -15.50
N TRP A 3 -7.87 -19.00 -15.44
CA TRP A 3 -8.67 -18.66 -14.25
C TRP A 3 -9.84 -19.64 -13.98
N ILE A 4 -9.90 -20.74 -14.72
CA ILE A 4 -11.00 -21.70 -14.70
C ILE A 4 -11.20 -22.33 -13.31
N PRO A 5 -10.16 -22.78 -12.58
CA PRO A 5 -10.34 -23.37 -11.26
C PRO A 5 -10.95 -22.38 -10.27
N HIS A 6 -10.48 -21.12 -10.30
CA HIS A 6 -11.02 -20.06 -9.45
C HIS A 6 -12.49 -19.79 -9.77
N ILE A 7 -12.84 -19.63 -11.06
CA ILE A 7 -14.23 -19.34 -11.45
C ILE A 7 -15.16 -20.52 -11.08
N LYS A 8 -14.71 -21.77 -11.23
CA LYS A 8 -15.47 -22.95 -10.79
C LYS A 8 -15.73 -22.93 -9.28
N LYS A 9 -14.72 -22.60 -8.47
CA LYS A 9 -14.88 -22.43 -7.02
C LYS A 9 -15.87 -21.31 -6.70
N THR A 10 -15.77 -20.15 -7.34
CA THR A 10 -16.71 -19.04 -7.16
C THR A 10 -18.15 -19.44 -7.54
N ILE A 11 -18.32 -20.24 -8.60
CA ILE A 11 -19.63 -20.80 -8.99
C ILE A 11 -20.20 -21.69 -7.88
N GLU A 12 -19.38 -22.56 -7.28
CA GLU A 12 -19.82 -23.42 -6.18
C GLU A 12 -20.23 -22.61 -4.95
N ASP A 13 -19.41 -21.63 -4.56
CA ASP A 13 -19.66 -20.78 -3.40
C ASP A 13 -20.90 -19.88 -3.57
N THR A 14 -21.15 -19.42 -4.80
CA THR A 14 -22.35 -18.63 -5.13
C THR A 14 -23.60 -19.49 -5.24
N ARG A 15 -23.50 -20.76 -5.67
CA ARG A 15 -24.61 -21.72 -5.62
C ARG A 15 -25.05 -22.04 -4.19
N LYS A 16 -24.09 -22.21 -3.27
CA LYS A 16 -24.39 -22.39 -1.83
C LYS A 16 -25.13 -21.17 -1.28
N ALA A 17 -24.66 -19.97 -1.59
CA ALA A 17 -25.34 -18.72 -1.22
C ALA A 17 -26.73 -18.57 -1.86
N LEU A 18 -26.93 -19.06 -3.09
CA LEU A 18 -28.22 -19.03 -3.76
C LEU A 18 -29.28 -19.88 -3.04
N ASN A 19 -28.89 -20.99 -2.42
CA ASN A 19 -29.82 -21.80 -1.62
C ASN A 19 -30.35 -21.02 -0.40
N ILE A 20 -29.53 -20.15 0.21
CA ILE A 20 -29.97 -19.26 1.28
C ILE A 20 -31.04 -18.29 0.75
N ILE A 21 -30.80 -17.69 -0.42
CA ILE A 21 -31.79 -16.80 -1.06
C ILE A 21 -33.10 -17.53 -1.34
N LYS A 22 -33.05 -18.77 -1.84
CA LYS A 22 -34.26 -19.59 -2.08
C LYS A 22 -35.10 -19.79 -0.83
N VAL A 23 -34.47 -20.05 0.31
CA VAL A 23 -35.17 -20.23 1.59
C VAL A 23 -35.85 -18.93 2.03
N ILE A 24 -35.13 -17.81 1.93
CA ILE A 24 -35.63 -16.48 2.33
C ILE A 24 -36.74 -15.97 1.38
N SER A 25 -36.67 -16.32 0.09
CA SER A 25 -37.65 -15.89 -0.92
C SER A 25 -38.94 -16.71 -0.90
N ASN A 26 -38.96 -17.90 -0.30
CA ASN A 26 -40.06 -18.86 -0.42
C ASN A 26 -41.10 -18.77 0.71
N GLN A 27 -41.20 -17.63 1.40
CA GLN A 27 -42.01 -17.54 2.62
C GLN A 27 -43.21 -16.61 2.46
N ASN A 28 -44.35 -17.08 2.98
CA ASN A 28 -45.63 -16.38 3.17
C ASN A 28 -45.55 -15.12 4.08
N TRP A 29 -44.34 -14.67 4.45
CA TRP A 29 -44.08 -13.68 5.49
C TRP A 29 -43.68 -12.28 4.99
N GLY A 30 -44.01 -11.93 3.74
CA GLY A 30 -43.95 -10.53 3.28
C GLY A 30 -42.55 -9.89 3.33
N THR A 31 -41.48 -10.65 3.12
CA THR A 31 -40.12 -10.12 3.07
C THR A 31 -40.00 -9.08 1.95
N ASN A 32 -39.48 -7.89 2.28
CA ASN A 32 -39.33 -6.81 1.31
C ASN A 32 -38.29 -7.18 0.24
N THR A 33 -38.68 -7.13 -1.03
CA THR A 33 -37.84 -7.34 -2.22
C THR A 33 -36.48 -6.65 -2.13
N ASN A 34 -36.46 -5.40 -1.65
CA ASN A 34 -35.22 -4.62 -1.50
C ASN A 34 -34.25 -5.24 -0.49
N THR A 35 -34.76 -5.84 0.58
CA THR A 35 -33.94 -6.54 1.58
C THR A 35 -33.32 -7.80 0.98
N ILE A 36 -34.10 -8.57 0.21
CA ILE A 36 -33.58 -9.78 -0.46
C ILE A 36 -32.51 -9.40 -1.49
N ILE A 37 -32.70 -8.32 -2.25
CA ILE A 37 -31.70 -7.79 -3.20
C ILE A 37 -30.42 -7.37 -2.45
N LYS A 38 -30.53 -6.70 -1.30
CA LYS A 38 -29.37 -6.35 -0.47
C LYS A 38 -28.59 -7.59 -0.03
N ILE A 39 -29.28 -8.63 0.44
CA ILE A 39 -28.66 -9.90 0.86
C ILE A 39 -28.03 -10.62 -0.35
N LEU A 40 -28.72 -10.67 -1.48
CA LEU A 40 -28.22 -11.22 -2.74
C LEU A 40 -26.92 -10.52 -3.17
N ASN A 41 -26.89 -9.20 -3.08
CA ASN A 41 -25.73 -8.40 -3.40
C ASN A 41 -24.56 -8.65 -2.45
N ALA A 42 -24.85 -8.77 -1.15
CA ALA A 42 -23.85 -9.03 -0.12
C ALA A 42 -23.24 -10.43 -0.23
N LEU A 43 -24.01 -11.45 -0.60
CA LEU A 43 -23.55 -12.86 -0.61
C LEU A 43 -23.08 -13.37 -1.96
N ILE A 44 -23.74 -12.97 -3.05
CA ILE A 44 -23.47 -13.46 -4.40
C ILE A 44 -22.68 -12.43 -5.20
N ARG A 45 -23.18 -11.19 -5.31
CA ARG A 45 -22.54 -10.18 -6.17
C ARG A 45 -21.15 -9.81 -5.68
N SER A 46 -20.96 -9.64 -4.38
CA SER A 46 -19.64 -9.38 -3.77
C SER A 46 -18.57 -10.40 -4.19
N LYS A 47 -18.92 -11.71 -4.16
CA LYS A 47 -18.03 -12.81 -4.55
C LYS A 47 -17.72 -12.79 -6.04
N ILE A 48 -18.71 -12.47 -6.87
CA ILE A 48 -18.52 -12.32 -8.32
C ILE A 48 -17.57 -11.14 -8.59
N GLU A 49 -17.84 -9.97 -8.02
CA GLU A 49 -17.15 -8.71 -8.33
C GLU A 49 -15.70 -8.64 -7.82
N TYR A 50 -15.36 -9.36 -6.75
CA TYR A 50 -14.04 -9.32 -6.11
C TYR A 50 -12.88 -9.46 -7.11
N CYS A 51 -12.92 -10.47 -7.98
CA CYS A 51 -11.88 -10.71 -9.00
C CYS A 51 -12.36 -10.47 -10.44
N LEU A 52 -13.54 -9.86 -10.63
CA LEU A 52 -14.17 -9.74 -11.95
C LEU A 52 -13.33 -8.93 -12.94
N CYS A 53 -12.62 -7.89 -12.47
CA CYS A 53 -11.72 -7.11 -13.32
C CYS A 53 -10.65 -8.00 -13.98
N ILE A 54 -10.09 -8.95 -13.25
CA ILE A 54 -9.00 -9.83 -13.70
C ILE A 54 -9.53 -10.88 -14.69
N TYR A 55 -10.49 -11.72 -14.27
CA TYR A 55 -10.95 -12.83 -15.10
C TYR A 55 -12.09 -12.44 -16.06
N GLY A 56 -12.59 -11.20 -16.04
CA GLY A 56 -13.65 -10.73 -16.93
C GLY A 56 -13.31 -10.74 -18.44
N GLY A 57 -12.05 -11.00 -18.80
CA GLY A 57 -11.59 -11.22 -20.18
C GLY A 57 -11.54 -12.69 -20.59
N THR A 58 -12.03 -13.61 -19.76
CA THR A 58 -12.04 -15.06 -20.02
C THR A 58 -13.19 -15.47 -20.95
N ASN A 59 -13.37 -16.78 -21.17
CA ASN A 59 -14.38 -17.31 -22.07
C ASN A 59 -15.79 -16.82 -21.69
N SER A 60 -16.50 -16.27 -22.67
CA SER A 60 -17.86 -15.76 -22.52
C SER A 60 -18.84 -16.82 -21.98
N SER A 61 -18.64 -18.11 -22.27
CA SER A 61 -19.52 -19.17 -21.77
C SER A 61 -19.44 -19.34 -20.25
N ILE A 62 -18.23 -19.30 -19.70
CA ILE A 62 -17.99 -19.44 -18.25
C ILE A 62 -18.49 -18.19 -17.50
N LEU A 63 -18.32 -17.00 -18.09
CA LEU A 63 -18.87 -15.77 -17.51
C LEU A 63 -20.40 -15.77 -17.53
N LYS A 64 -21.01 -16.27 -18.60
CA LYS A 64 -22.48 -16.41 -18.68
C LYS A 64 -23.02 -17.34 -17.60
N SER A 65 -22.37 -18.46 -17.31
CA SER A 65 -22.81 -19.38 -16.26
C SER A 65 -22.72 -18.74 -14.87
N LEU A 66 -21.70 -17.93 -14.61
CA LEU A 66 -21.58 -17.16 -13.36
C LEU A 66 -22.68 -16.10 -13.25
N TYR A 67 -22.95 -15.35 -14.32
CA TYR A 67 -24.00 -14.32 -14.33
C TYR A 67 -25.40 -14.91 -14.18
N ALA A 68 -25.64 -16.10 -14.75
CA ALA A 68 -26.92 -16.80 -14.63
C ALA A 68 -27.30 -17.07 -13.17
N ILE A 69 -26.34 -17.31 -12.28
CA ILE A 69 -26.59 -17.52 -10.85
C ILE A 69 -27.14 -16.24 -10.20
N TYR A 70 -26.51 -15.09 -10.48
CA TYR A 70 -26.98 -13.80 -9.99
C TYR A 70 -28.36 -13.45 -10.56
N HIS A 71 -28.58 -13.70 -11.85
CA HIS A 71 -29.87 -13.48 -12.50
C HIS A 71 -30.99 -14.38 -11.95
N HIS A 72 -30.66 -15.62 -11.57
CA HIS A 72 -31.59 -16.49 -10.87
C HIS A 72 -31.95 -15.91 -9.50
N GLY A 73 -30.95 -15.41 -8.75
CA GLY A 73 -31.17 -14.72 -7.49
C GLY A 73 -32.07 -13.50 -7.61
N LEU A 74 -31.91 -12.69 -8.66
CA LEU A 74 -32.79 -11.55 -8.92
C LEU A 74 -34.23 -11.97 -9.17
N ARG A 75 -34.47 -13.06 -9.92
CA ARG A 75 -35.82 -13.59 -10.14
C ARG A 75 -36.47 -14.09 -8.87
N LEU A 76 -35.70 -14.76 -8.02
CA LEU A 76 -36.18 -15.19 -6.70
C LEU A 76 -36.54 -13.98 -5.83
N ALA A 77 -35.71 -12.94 -5.85
CA ALA A 77 -35.95 -11.73 -5.07
C ALA A 77 -37.19 -10.95 -5.53
N THR A 78 -37.42 -10.84 -6.85
CA THR A 78 -38.55 -10.09 -7.41
C THR A 78 -39.82 -10.93 -7.59
N GLY A 79 -39.77 -12.25 -7.38
CA GLY A 79 -40.87 -13.16 -7.73
C GLY A 79 -41.14 -13.25 -9.23
N ALA A 80 -40.23 -12.76 -10.08
CA ALA A 80 -40.42 -12.74 -11.52
C ALA A 80 -40.41 -14.14 -12.13
N HIS A 81 -41.15 -14.31 -13.23
CA HIS A 81 -41.23 -15.57 -13.94
C HIS A 81 -39.84 -16.01 -14.45
N ARG A 82 -39.62 -17.32 -14.58
CA ARG A 82 -38.32 -17.88 -15.01
C ARG A 82 -37.90 -17.36 -16.39
N THR A 83 -38.86 -17.07 -17.26
CA THR A 83 -38.63 -16.55 -18.62
C THR A 83 -38.50 -15.03 -18.70
N THR A 84 -38.67 -14.29 -17.60
CA THR A 84 -38.56 -12.82 -17.61
C THR A 84 -37.20 -12.39 -18.18
N PRO A 85 -37.15 -11.42 -19.12
CA PRO A 85 -35.90 -10.91 -19.66
C PRO A 85 -34.99 -10.33 -18.58
N VAL A 86 -33.67 -10.48 -18.74
CA VAL A 86 -32.68 -9.99 -17.77
C VAL A 86 -32.69 -8.46 -17.69
N ASP A 87 -32.88 -7.77 -18.81
CA ASP A 87 -32.89 -6.31 -18.83
C ASP A 87 -34.10 -5.74 -18.09
N SER A 88 -35.27 -6.40 -18.17
CA SER A 88 -36.45 -6.07 -17.37
C SER A 88 -36.19 -6.21 -15.87
N LEU A 89 -35.41 -7.22 -15.45
CA LEU A 89 -35.06 -7.39 -14.04
C LEU A 89 -34.15 -6.25 -13.55
N TYR A 90 -33.18 -5.83 -14.34
CA TYR A 90 -32.34 -4.69 -13.98
C TYR A 90 -33.15 -3.41 -13.89
N ALA A 91 -34.11 -3.20 -14.79
CA ALA A 91 -35.02 -2.06 -14.75
C ALA A 91 -35.87 -2.04 -13.46
N ILE A 92 -36.47 -3.17 -13.09
CA ILE A 92 -37.31 -3.27 -11.87
C ILE A 92 -36.48 -3.12 -10.59
N THR A 93 -35.31 -3.76 -10.54
CA THR A 93 -34.45 -3.77 -9.34
C THR A 93 -33.57 -2.53 -9.21
N SER A 94 -33.55 -1.65 -10.22
CA SER A 94 -32.63 -0.50 -10.31
C SER A 94 -31.15 -0.90 -10.16
N GLU A 95 -30.81 -2.12 -10.57
CA GLU A 95 -29.46 -2.67 -10.45
C GLU A 95 -28.67 -2.48 -11.75
N LEU A 96 -27.41 -2.07 -11.63
CA LEU A 96 -26.54 -1.92 -12.79
C LEU A 96 -26.17 -3.29 -13.38
N PRO A 97 -26.27 -3.51 -14.70
CA PRO A 97 -25.90 -4.77 -15.32
C PRO A 97 -24.45 -5.19 -15.01
N LEU A 98 -24.23 -6.47 -14.72
CA LEU A 98 -22.89 -7.00 -14.37
C LEU A 98 -21.81 -6.65 -15.41
N LYS A 99 -22.16 -6.60 -16.70
CA LYS A 99 -21.24 -6.15 -17.75
C LYS A 99 -20.81 -4.69 -17.58
N ALA A 100 -21.75 -3.80 -17.27
CA ALA A 100 -21.47 -2.39 -17.03
C ALA A 100 -20.68 -2.20 -15.71
N ARG A 101 -20.95 -3.02 -14.69
CA ARG A 101 -20.17 -3.05 -13.44
C ARG A 101 -18.72 -3.48 -13.68
N LEU A 102 -18.50 -4.51 -14.51
CA LEU A 102 -17.16 -4.89 -14.95
C LEU A 102 -16.45 -3.74 -15.67
N SER A 103 -17.12 -3.07 -16.61
CA SER A 103 -16.57 -1.90 -17.30
C SER A 103 -16.18 -0.79 -16.33
N LYS A 104 -17.04 -0.49 -15.35
CA LYS A 104 -16.76 0.50 -14.29
C LYS A 104 -15.52 0.11 -13.47
N GLN A 105 -15.45 -1.13 -12.98
CA GLN A 105 -14.34 -1.61 -12.17
C GLN A 105 -13.01 -1.57 -12.95
N LEU A 106 -13.06 -1.93 -14.23
CA LEU A 106 -11.92 -1.89 -15.12
C LEU A 106 -11.42 -0.45 -15.35
N LEU A 107 -12.34 0.49 -15.61
CA LEU A 107 -12.01 1.92 -15.77
C LEU A 107 -11.40 2.52 -14.51
N CYS A 108 -12.02 2.28 -13.35
CA CYS A 108 -11.50 2.75 -12.07
C CYS A 108 -10.07 2.23 -11.83
N TYR A 109 -9.84 0.93 -12.07
CA TYR A 109 -8.52 0.35 -11.95
C TYR A 109 -7.52 1.01 -12.91
N THR A 110 -7.86 1.19 -14.19
CA THR A 110 -6.92 1.82 -15.14
C THR A 110 -6.59 3.27 -14.78
N VAL A 111 -7.59 4.06 -14.38
CA VAL A 111 -7.37 5.45 -13.97
C VAL A 111 -6.48 5.51 -12.71
N GLN A 112 -6.72 4.62 -11.74
CA GLN A 112 -5.88 4.52 -10.54
C GLN A 112 -4.43 4.17 -10.86
N VAL A 113 -4.21 3.23 -11.78
CA VAL A 113 -2.86 2.85 -12.22
C VAL A 113 -2.18 4.01 -12.94
N MET A 114 -2.89 4.73 -13.81
CA MET A 114 -2.34 5.90 -14.51
C MET A 114 -1.94 7.01 -13.52
N GLY A 115 -2.74 7.24 -12.48
CA GLY A 115 -2.51 8.31 -11.50
C GLY A 115 -1.47 8.03 -10.41
N ARG A 116 -0.86 6.83 -10.36
CA ARG A 116 0.11 6.46 -9.33
C ARG A 116 1.50 6.18 -9.94
N PRO A 117 2.46 7.14 -9.82
CA PRO A 117 3.82 7.01 -10.36
C PRO A 117 4.58 5.73 -9.96
N ASN A 118 4.36 5.26 -8.73
CA ASN A 118 5.08 4.09 -8.20
C ASN A 118 4.32 2.76 -8.40
N HIS A 119 3.25 2.74 -9.21
CA HIS A 119 2.48 1.52 -9.39
C HIS A 119 3.19 0.56 -10.38
N PRO A 120 3.33 -0.75 -10.06
CA PRO A 120 4.07 -1.70 -10.90
C PRO A 120 3.54 -1.79 -12.34
N ASN A 121 2.22 -1.72 -12.50
CA ASN A 121 1.57 -1.77 -13.82
C ASN A 121 1.50 -0.42 -14.54
N GLN A 122 2.06 0.68 -13.99
CA GLN A 122 1.92 2.01 -14.61
C GLN A 122 2.65 2.08 -15.94
N LYS A 123 3.91 1.63 -16.01
CA LYS A 123 4.71 1.62 -17.24
C LYS A 123 3.97 0.90 -18.38
N VAL A 124 3.49 -0.31 -18.10
CA VAL A 124 2.71 -1.13 -19.06
C VAL A 124 1.40 -0.45 -19.48
N THR A 125 0.79 0.36 -18.59
CA THR A 125 -0.48 1.06 -18.85
C THR A 125 -0.30 2.37 -19.62
N LEU A 126 0.85 3.03 -19.54
CA LEU A 126 1.11 4.25 -20.30
C LEU A 126 1.81 3.94 -21.64
N GLN A 127 2.78 3.04 -21.63
CA GLN A 127 3.58 2.64 -22.77
C GLN A 127 3.65 1.10 -22.83
N PRO A 128 2.71 0.45 -23.53
CA PRO A 128 2.82 -0.99 -23.75
C PRO A 128 3.96 -1.23 -24.74
N GLU A 129 5.11 -1.73 -24.29
CA GLU A 129 6.25 -2.08 -25.14
C GLU A 129 5.87 -3.09 -26.25
N PHE A 130 4.81 -3.86 -26.04
CA PHE A 130 4.29 -4.85 -26.98
C PHE A 130 2.86 -4.57 -27.45
N GLN A 131 2.53 -3.31 -27.79
CA GLN A 131 1.20 -2.90 -28.29
C GLN A 131 0.61 -3.88 -29.32
N ASN A 132 1.41 -4.38 -30.26
CA ASN A 132 0.96 -5.30 -31.31
C ASN A 132 0.62 -6.71 -30.80
N LEU A 133 1.41 -7.28 -29.89
CA LEU A 133 1.13 -8.59 -29.26
C LEU A 133 -0.06 -8.48 -28.30
N PHE A 134 -0.13 -7.35 -27.59
CA PHE A 134 -1.17 -7.05 -26.61
C PHE A 134 -2.51 -6.72 -27.27
N ALA A 135 -2.54 -6.04 -28.42
CA ALA A 135 -3.75 -5.79 -29.20
C ALA A 135 -4.46 -7.09 -29.62
N ARG A 136 -3.70 -8.16 -29.85
CA ARG A 136 -4.23 -9.49 -30.18
C ARG A 136 -4.81 -10.21 -28.95
N SER A 137 -4.38 -9.85 -27.73
CA SER A 137 -4.79 -10.52 -26.49
C SER A 137 -5.98 -9.83 -25.81
N LYS A 138 -7.19 -10.35 -26.05
CA LYS A 138 -8.43 -9.89 -25.39
C LYS A 138 -8.47 -10.12 -23.87
N ARG A 139 -7.46 -10.79 -23.29
CA ARG A 139 -7.46 -11.24 -21.88
C ARG A 139 -6.73 -10.30 -20.94
N ILE A 140 -5.83 -9.47 -21.45
CA ILE A 140 -4.92 -8.68 -20.61
C ILE A 140 -5.65 -7.49 -20.02
N LEU A 141 -5.55 -7.35 -18.70
CA LEU A 141 -6.28 -6.34 -17.91
C LEU A 141 -6.02 -4.91 -18.42
N VAL A 142 -4.74 -4.55 -18.58
CA VAL A 142 -4.30 -3.22 -19.02
C VAL A 142 -4.85 -2.87 -20.40
N VAL A 143 -4.75 -3.80 -21.36
CA VAL A 143 -5.23 -3.63 -22.74
C VAL A 143 -6.73 -3.43 -22.78
N ARG A 144 -7.48 -4.24 -22.02
CA ARG A 144 -8.94 -4.14 -21.96
C ARG A 144 -9.37 -2.76 -21.47
N GLY A 145 -8.69 -2.24 -20.44
CA GLY A 145 -9.04 -0.93 -19.89
C GLY A 145 -8.63 0.23 -20.79
N GLN A 146 -7.46 0.18 -21.44
CA GLN A 146 -7.09 1.15 -22.48
C GLN A 146 -8.07 1.14 -23.66
N LYS A 147 -8.47 -0.04 -24.14
CA LYS A 147 -9.45 -0.17 -25.21
C LYS A 147 -10.79 0.44 -24.81
N LEU A 148 -11.20 0.22 -23.56
CA LEU A 148 -12.44 0.77 -23.02
C LEU A 148 -12.40 2.30 -22.89
N LEU A 149 -11.27 2.87 -22.43
CA LEU A 149 -11.06 4.32 -22.41
C LEU A 149 -11.16 4.92 -23.81
N ARG A 150 -10.51 4.30 -24.81
CA ARG A 150 -10.58 4.72 -26.21
C ARG A 150 -11.99 4.63 -26.77
N SER A 151 -12.71 3.53 -26.50
CA SER A 151 -14.08 3.35 -27.02
C SER A 151 -15.11 4.30 -26.41
N LEU A 152 -14.82 4.86 -25.24
CA LEU A 152 -15.69 5.82 -24.55
C LEU A 152 -15.21 7.27 -24.72
N GLU A 153 -14.13 7.48 -25.48
CA GLU A 153 -13.53 8.81 -25.72
C GLU A 153 -13.17 9.57 -24.43
N ILE A 154 -12.82 8.82 -23.37
CA ILE A 154 -12.50 9.41 -22.06
C ILE A 154 -11.03 9.85 -22.05
N GLN A 155 -10.82 11.16 -21.98
CA GLN A 155 -9.51 11.73 -21.68
C GLN A 155 -9.29 11.78 -20.16
N VAL A 156 -8.36 10.96 -19.68
CA VAL A 156 -8.01 10.92 -18.25
C VAL A 156 -7.12 12.13 -17.92
N LYS A 157 -7.70 13.13 -17.27
CA LYS A 157 -6.95 14.22 -16.64
C LYS A 157 -6.54 13.77 -15.24
N LEU A 158 -5.26 13.47 -15.06
CA LEU A 158 -4.73 13.16 -13.74
C LEU A 158 -4.74 14.46 -12.92
N PRO A 159 -5.37 14.49 -11.74
CA PRO A 159 -5.22 15.64 -10.86
C PRO A 159 -3.73 15.77 -10.51
N ASN A 160 -3.21 16.99 -10.53
CA ASN A 160 -1.94 17.28 -9.87
C ASN A 160 -2.10 16.76 -8.44
N THR A 161 -1.34 15.74 -8.05
CA THR A 161 -1.41 15.20 -6.70
C THR A 161 -1.16 16.38 -5.75
N PRO A 162 -2.17 16.87 -5.01
CA PRO A 162 -1.87 17.85 -3.98
C PRO A 162 -0.93 17.12 -3.04
N GLN A 163 0.27 17.66 -2.83
CA GLN A 163 1.10 17.26 -1.72
C GLN A 163 0.38 17.74 -0.46
N ILE A 164 -0.68 17.04 -0.07
CA ILE A 164 -1.19 17.12 1.28
C ILE A 164 -0.03 16.59 2.10
N LYS A 165 0.78 17.50 2.65
CA LYS A 165 1.70 17.19 3.74
C LYS A 165 0.80 16.59 4.81
N GLN A 166 0.81 15.26 4.90
CA GLN A 166 -0.03 14.54 5.84
C GLN A 166 0.34 15.11 7.21
N PRO A 167 -0.56 15.81 7.93
CA PRO A 167 -0.20 16.47 9.18
C PRO A 167 0.20 15.46 10.27
N TRP A 168 -0.18 14.19 10.06
CA TRP A 168 0.17 13.04 10.89
C TRP A 168 1.41 12.29 10.41
N ALA A 169 1.97 12.62 9.23
CA ALA A 169 3.22 12.02 8.79
C ALA A 169 4.38 12.70 9.53
N THR A 170 5.18 11.88 10.20
CA THR A 170 6.45 12.32 10.76
C THR A 170 7.32 12.89 9.63
N PRO A 171 7.94 14.07 9.82
CA PRO A 171 8.84 14.61 8.81
C PRO A 171 10.00 13.65 8.61
N LEU A 172 10.43 13.47 7.36
CA LEU A 172 11.61 12.66 7.06
C LEU A 172 12.83 13.30 7.73
N ILE A 173 13.50 12.54 8.61
CA ILE A 173 14.74 12.98 9.24
C ILE A 173 15.83 12.92 8.18
N LYS A 174 16.48 14.07 7.91
CA LYS A 174 17.63 14.15 7.01
C LYS A 174 18.88 14.41 7.83
N PRO A 175 19.61 13.36 8.26
CA PRO A 175 20.86 13.53 8.98
C PRO A 175 21.91 14.21 8.11
N ASN A 176 22.77 15.03 8.71
CA ASN A 176 23.92 15.58 8.03
C ASN A 176 24.99 14.47 7.90
N VAL A 177 25.33 14.12 6.66
CA VAL A 177 26.38 13.14 6.31
C VAL A 177 27.48 13.78 5.45
N GLU A 178 27.64 15.10 5.48
CA GLU A 178 28.60 15.85 4.63
C GLU A 178 30.03 15.31 4.73
N LEU A 179 30.47 14.88 5.92
CA LEU A 179 31.81 14.33 6.15
C LEU A 179 32.07 13.02 5.37
N THR A 180 31.01 12.30 4.97
CA THR A 180 31.15 11.05 4.18
C THR A 180 31.52 11.27 2.72
N ASN A 181 31.41 12.50 2.22
CA ASN A 181 31.81 12.85 0.86
C ASN A 181 33.33 12.76 0.64
N HIS A 182 34.11 12.74 1.72
CA HIS A 182 35.57 12.63 1.67
C HIS A 182 36.01 11.17 1.89
N PRO A 183 36.93 10.61 1.07
CA PRO A 183 37.41 9.25 1.27
C PRO A 183 38.31 9.17 2.51
N LYS A 184 38.08 8.18 3.38
CA LYS A 184 38.88 7.97 4.60
C LYS A 184 40.36 7.68 4.33
N ASN A 185 40.66 7.03 3.20
CA ASN A 185 42.02 6.57 2.88
C ASN A 185 42.92 7.66 2.29
N SER A 186 42.36 8.73 1.72
CA SER A 186 43.12 9.77 1.01
C SER A 186 43.09 11.13 1.70
N THR A 187 42.18 11.33 2.67
CA THR A 187 41.96 12.64 3.29
C THR A 187 42.74 12.73 4.59
N ASN A 188 43.52 13.80 4.76
CA ASN A 188 44.29 14.07 5.97
C ASN A 188 43.35 14.27 7.18
N PRO A 189 43.62 13.65 8.35
CA PRO A 189 42.85 13.87 9.58
C PRO A 189 42.65 15.34 9.98
N ALA A 190 43.61 16.22 9.67
CA ALA A 190 43.49 17.65 9.92
C ALA A 190 42.33 18.30 9.13
N ILE A 191 42.04 17.79 7.93
CA ILE A 191 40.93 18.26 7.09
C ILE A 191 39.59 17.87 7.73
N TYR A 192 39.45 16.62 8.21
CA TYR A 192 38.24 16.20 8.94
C TYR A 192 38.00 17.05 10.19
N LYS A 193 39.06 17.36 10.94
CA LYS A 193 38.95 18.24 12.11
C LYS A 193 38.44 19.63 11.73
N ASN A 194 38.98 20.22 10.67
CA ASN A 194 38.53 21.54 10.20
C ASN A 194 37.08 21.53 9.71
N LEU A 195 36.69 20.56 8.88
CA LEU A 195 35.31 20.41 8.41
C LEU A 195 34.32 20.18 9.55
N PHE A 196 34.71 19.37 10.54
CA PHE A 196 33.89 19.15 11.73
C PHE A 196 33.73 20.43 12.55
N LEU A 197 34.80 21.20 12.76
CA LEU A 197 34.73 22.51 13.42
C LEU A 197 33.85 23.50 12.65
N GLU A 198 33.87 23.48 11.31
CA GLU A 198 32.95 24.28 10.48
C GLU A 198 31.49 23.87 10.67
N ILE A 199 31.18 22.57 10.79
CA ILE A 199 29.83 22.07 11.11
C ILE A 199 29.40 22.56 12.49
N LEU A 200 30.28 22.46 13.49
CA LEU A 200 30.00 22.94 14.85
C LEU A 200 29.74 24.46 14.86
N ASN A 201 30.56 25.24 14.15
CA ASN A 201 30.38 26.69 14.05
C ASN A 201 29.06 27.09 13.37
N ARG A 202 28.59 26.32 12.36
CA ARG A 202 27.28 26.52 11.74
C ARG A 202 26.10 26.27 12.69
N HIS A 203 26.34 25.54 13.77
CA HIS A 203 25.35 25.13 14.77
C HIS A 203 25.72 25.63 16.18
N ASN A 204 26.34 26.81 16.27
CA ASN A 204 26.78 27.40 17.52
C ASN A 204 25.63 27.79 18.49
N ASP A 205 24.39 27.81 18.02
CA ASP A 205 23.18 28.09 18.80
C ASP A 205 22.61 26.84 19.49
N ARG A 206 23.33 25.72 19.46
CA ARG A 206 22.87 24.40 19.92
C ARG A 206 23.79 23.80 20.96
N GLN A 207 23.19 23.08 21.91
CA GLN A 207 23.91 22.25 22.85
C GLN A 207 24.40 20.96 22.18
N ILE A 208 25.69 20.65 22.31
CA ILE A 208 26.31 19.51 21.62
C ILE A 208 26.24 18.27 22.52
N ILE A 209 25.76 17.16 21.95
CA ILE A 209 25.74 15.85 22.60
C ILE A 209 26.53 14.87 21.73
N TYR A 210 27.50 14.20 22.31
CA TYR A 210 28.25 13.14 21.64
C TYR A 210 27.69 11.79 22.07
N THR A 211 27.48 10.88 21.13
CA THR A 211 26.93 9.54 21.38
C THR A 211 27.88 8.47 20.88
N ASP A 212 27.99 7.36 21.62
CA ASP A 212 28.83 6.22 21.24
C ASP A 212 28.19 4.91 21.72
N GLY A 213 28.31 3.84 20.93
CA GLY A 213 27.79 2.51 21.20
C GLY A 213 28.86 1.45 21.00
N SER A 214 29.16 0.68 22.05
CA SER A 214 30.23 -0.32 22.01
C SER A 214 29.74 -1.73 22.33
N LYS A 215 30.44 -2.71 21.76
CA LYS A 215 30.24 -4.14 22.05
C LYS A 215 31.58 -4.83 22.25
N ILE A 216 31.72 -5.53 23.37
CA ILE A 216 32.86 -6.38 23.67
C ILE A 216 32.33 -7.79 23.98
N LYS A 217 32.55 -8.73 23.06
CA LYS A 217 32.00 -10.10 23.13
C LYS A 217 30.47 -10.08 23.32
N ASN A 218 30.01 -10.45 24.52
CA ASN A 218 28.59 -10.45 24.90
C ASN A 218 28.18 -9.20 25.69
N LEU A 219 29.11 -8.32 26.06
CA LEU A 219 28.79 -7.09 26.78
C LEU A 219 28.51 -5.98 25.78
N VAL A 220 27.32 -5.40 25.85
CA VAL A 220 26.92 -4.26 25.02
C VAL A 220 26.64 -3.06 25.92
N GLY A 221 27.19 -1.92 25.55
CA GLY A 221 27.00 -0.66 26.27
C GLY A 221 26.76 0.48 25.30
N CYS A 222 26.03 1.49 25.75
CA CYS A 222 25.87 2.74 25.03
C CYS A 222 26.07 3.90 26.00
N ALA A 223 26.54 5.03 25.47
CA ALA A 223 26.80 6.22 26.25
C ALA A 223 26.52 7.48 25.45
N PHE A 224 26.24 8.56 26.16
CA PHE A 224 26.29 9.91 25.60
C PHE A 224 26.93 10.88 26.58
N ILE A 225 27.50 11.95 26.04
CA ILE A 225 28.18 13.01 26.79
C ILE A 225 27.50 14.34 26.44
N HIS A 226 27.12 15.10 27.45
CA HIS A 226 26.66 16.48 27.34
C HIS A 226 27.47 17.33 28.33
N GLU A 227 28.20 18.32 27.82
CA GLU A 227 29.15 19.11 28.61
C GLU A 227 30.14 18.20 29.36
N ASP A 228 30.26 18.33 30.67
CA ASP A 228 31.14 17.52 31.52
C ASP A 228 30.46 16.25 32.06
N ASN A 229 29.18 16.03 31.72
CA ASN A 229 28.41 14.89 32.22
C ASN A 229 28.46 13.71 31.23
N SER A 230 28.82 12.54 31.75
CA SER A 230 28.77 11.28 31.00
C SER A 230 27.65 10.39 31.51
N TYR A 231 26.84 9.89 30.58
CA TYR A 231 25.71 8.99 30.86
C TYR A 231 25.98 7.67 30.17
N GLN A 232 25.99 6.59 30.95
CA GLN A 232 26.37 5.26 30.48
C GLN A 232 25.27 4.24 30.83
N TYR A 233 24.96 3.37 29.88
CA TYR A 233 23.91 2.39 30.01
C TYR A 233 24.42 1.02 29.56
N LYS A 234 24.12 0.00 30.37
CA LYS A 234 24.37 -1.40 30.00
C LYS A 234 23.14 -1.94 29.27
N LEU A 235 23.35 -2.48 28.08
CA LEU A 235 22.32 -3.14 27.29
C LEU A 235 22.36 -4.66 27.54
N PRO A 236 21.30 -5.41 27.21
CA PRO A 236 21.32 -6.88 27.24
C PRO A 236 22.44 -7.45 26.36
N ASP A 237 22.74 -8.75 26.48
CA ASP A 237 23.87 -9.37 25.75
C ASP A 237 23.59 -9.65 24.25
N ALA A 238 22.36 -9.39 23.81
CA ALA A 238 21.86 -9.67 22.45
C ALA A 238 22.18 -8.62 21.35
N PRO A 239 22.15 -7.30 21.58
CA PRO A 239 22.19 -6.30 20.52
C PRO A 239 23.49 -6.33 19.69
N SER A 240 23.38 -5.92 18.44
CA SER A 240 24.53 -5.62 17.58
C SER A 240 25.20 -4.30 17.96
N VAL A 241 26.41 -4.04 17.47
CA VAL A 241 27.05 -2.71 17.59
C VAL A 241 26.15 -1.61 17.03
N TYR A 242 25.52 -1.87 15.88
CA TYR A 242 24.55 -0.95 15.27
C TYR A 242 23.36 -0.65 16.20
N SER A 243 22.85 -1.66 16.90
CA SER A 243 21.79 -1.46 17.88
C SER A 243 22.27 -0.60 19.06
N ALA A 244 23.49 -0.81 19.55
CA ALA A 244 24.07 -0.02 20.63
C ALA A 244 24.16 1.48 20.27
N GLU A 245 24.58 1.78 19.04
CA GLU A 245 24.65 3.15 18.49
C GLU A 245 23.28 3.81 18.35
N LEU A 246 22.26 3.05 17.96
CA LEU A 246 20.89 3.58 17.95
C LEU A 246 20.34 3.80 19.36
N TYR A 247 20.73 2.95 20.31
CA TYR A 247 20.36 3.11 21.71
C TYR A 247 21.04 4.33 22.35
N SER A 248 22.30 4.64 22.04
CA SER A 248 22.95 5.88 22.53
C SER A 248 22.20 7.12 22.04
N ILE A 249 21.79 7.15 20.77
CA ILE A 249 20.96 8.23 20.20
C ILE A 249 19.58 8.29 20.89
N LYS A 250 18.94 7.14 21.13
CA LYS A 250 17.65 7.07 21.82
C LYS A 250 17.72 7.63 23.24
N GLU A 251 18.74 7.25 24.02
CA GLU A 251 18.93 7.76 25.38
C GLU A 251 19.24 9.27 25.38
N ALA A 252 20.05 9.75 24.42
CA ALA A 252 20.28 11.18 24.22
C ALA A 252 18.97 11.95 23.89
N LEU A 253 18.10 11.40 23.04
CA LEU A 253 16.78 11.98 22.76
C LEU A 253 15.88 11.98 24.02
N GLY A 254 15.93 10.92 24.81
CA GLY A 254 15.24 10.84 26.10
C GLY A 254 15.71 11.92 27.08
N TYR A 255 17.01 12.19 27.13
CA TYR A 255 17.60 13.27 27.90
C TYR A 255 17.14 14.64 27.41
N ILE A 256 17.20 14.88 26.09
CA ILE A 256 16.74 16.14 25.46
C ILE A 256 15.28 16.42 25.79
N SER A 257 14.40 15.41 25.73
CA SER A 257 12.95 15.57 25.98
C SER A 257 12.60 16.07 27.39
N ARG A 258 13.52 15.91 28.34
CA ARG A 258 13.35 16.31 29.75
C ARG A 258 14.14 17.57 30.09
N ASN A 259 14.86 18.13 29.13
CA ASN A 259 15.76 19.25 29.33
C ASN A 259 15.06 20.59 29.07
N VAL A 260 15.60 21.66 29.65
CA VAL A 260 15.02 23.01 29.53
C VAL A 260 15.46 23.71 28.24
N TYR A 261 16.57 23.26 27.63
CA TYR A 261 17.06 23.83 26.38
C TYR A 261 16.24 23.41 25.17
N ASP A 262 16.08 24.32 24.21
CA ASP A 262 15.22 24.09 23.03
C ASP A 262 15.96 23.46 21.83
N LYS A 263 17.29 23.60 21.77
CA LYS A 263 18.08 23.20 20.59
C LYS A 263 19.32 22.40 20.95
N PHE A 264 19.38 21.20 20.38
CA PHE A 264 20.51 20.29 20.52
C PHE A 264 21.07 19.88 19.16
N LEU A 265 22.33 19.46 19.17
CA LEU A 265 23.07 18.84 18.07
C LEU A 265 23.62 17.50 18.58
N ILE A 266 23.09 16.38 18.07
CA ILE A 266 23.63 15.05 18.36
C ILE A 266 24.70 14.73 17.33
N VAL A 267 25.88 14.33 17.81
CA VAL A 267 27.03 13.92 17.01
C VAL A 267 27.31 12.44 17.27
N THR A 268 27.32 11.65 16.20
CA THR A 268 27.66 10.23 16.20
C THR A 268 28.68 9.98 15.09
N ASP A 269 29.59 9.04 15.31
CA ASP A 269 30.51 8.52 14.29
C ASP A 269 29.92 7.31 13.52
N SER A 270 28.71 6.86 13.89
CA SER A 270 28.02 5.74 13.26
C SER A 270 27.23 6.15 12.02
N LEU A 271 27.87 6.02 10.86
CA LEU A 271 27.20 6.24 9.56
C LEU A 271 26.01 5.30 9.36
N SER A 272 26.10 4.06 9.82
CA SER A 272 25.01 3.09 9.72
C SER A 272 23.79 3.56 10.53
N ALA A 273 23.98 4.07 11.75
CA ALA A 273 22.89 4.65 12.55
C ALA A 273 22.22 5.84 11.84
N LEU A 274 23.01 6.76 11.26
CA LEU A 274 22.48 7.89 10.48
C LEU A 274 21.69 7.42 9.26
N GLN A 275 22.19 6.44 8.50
CA GLN A 275 21.47 5.87 7.36
C GLN A 275 20.18 5.17 7.79
N GLY A 276 20.20 4.48 8.94
CA GLY A 276 19.01 3.86 9.55
C GLY A 276 17.92 4.89 9.86
N LEU A 277 18.29 6.06 10.41
CA LEU A 277 17.36 7.14 10.72
C LEU A 277 16.71 7.79 9.48
N ASN A 278 17.36 7.70 8.32
CA ASN A 278 16.81 8.22 7.05
C ASN A 278 15.65 7.36 6.51
N ASN A 279 15.45 6.14 7.05
CA ASN A 279 14.38 5.24 6.62
C ASN A 279 13.42 4.95 7.79
N MET A 280 12.14 5.31 7.65
CA MET A 280 11.13 5.03 8.69
C MET A 280 10.85 3.54 8.92
N TYR A 281 11.14 2.69 7.93
CA TYR A 281 10.94 1.24 8.00
C TYR A 281 12.19 0.50 7.54
N PRO A 282 13.26 0.46 8.35
CA PRO A 282 14.45 -0.27 7.97
C PRO A 282 14.17 -1.78 7.97
N GLN A 283 14.80 -2.48 7.04
CA GLN A 283 14.68 -3.94 6.89
C GLN A 283 15.51 -4.72 7.91
N HIS A 284 16.33 -4.03 8.71
CA HIS A 284 17.15 -4.65 9.75
C HIS A 284 16.32 -4.81 11.02
N GLU A 285 16.16 -6.05 11.48
CA GLU A 285 15.51 -6.36 12.74
C GLU A 285 16.26 -5.67 13.89
N TYR A 286 15.52 -4.95 14.73
CA TYR A 286 16.06 -4.18 15.86
C TYR A 286 16.46 -5.06 17.05
N ILE A 287 16.38 -6.38 16.91
CA ILE A 287 16.64 -7.41 17.92
C ILE A 287 17.27 -8.60 17.22
#